data_AF-A0A7U9X114-F1
#
_entry.id   AF-A0A7U9X114-F1
#
_cell.length_a   1.000
_cell.length_b   1.000
_cell.length_c   1.000
_cell.angle_alpha   90.00
_cell.angle_beta   90.00
_cell.angle_gamma   90.00
#
_symmetry.space_group_name_H-M   'P 1'
#
loop_
_entity.id
_entity.type
_entity.pdbx_description
1 polymer ?
#
loop_
_entity_poly.entity_id
_entity_poly.type
_entity_poly.pdbx_seq_one_letter_code
_entity_poly.pdbx_strand_id
1 'polypeptide(L)'
;MDSNFVNCNGLFDENHYTSAYDLALIGCEFFANDLLCKMSSTTSYHFRLKPDDEEDVWISSKNQLYKGKPYAYQYLLGSKTGFVSQSRQTLVSAAEKNGMKLVCVVFSEETPYQFEDTVTLFQYGFENFKRVSIRDNETKYNIDTIDFFDTEHELFGDSTPLISIENDTYVILPNTAEFSDAVPTLTYADQSSDTNVIASIHYTYSDVPIGDCNLVFYKSSVPTFRFSSNSPVYEPIPEPDTSEGEMIESKKISDKPKESTNIIYIDVKTIILGIIIAVGLILLILFVISILKSYSFSPRGQSSRRLRSRRREARAARREARRSARWYQRANKKGRRR
;
A
#
# COMPACT_ATOMS: atom_id res chain seq x y z
N MET A 1 27.78 0.79 9.39
CA MET A 1 26.53 1.20 10.06
C MET A 1 26.92 2.36 10.94
N ASP A 2 26.35 3.52 10.68
CA ASP A 2 26.74 4.82 11.22
C ASP A 2 25.67 5.32 12.18
N SER A 3 25.23 4.43 13.08
CA SER A 3 24.16 4.70 14.05
C SER A 3 24.47 4.04 15.40
N ASN A 4 24.13 4.73 16.49
CA ASN A 4 24.17 4.21 17.85
C ASN A 4 23.00 4.79 18.65
N PHE A 5 22.16 3.93 19.24
CA PHE A 5 20.99 4.33 20.00
C PHE A 5 21.17 3.98 21.47
N VAL A 6 21.36 5.01 22.31
CA VAL A 6 21.55 4.82 23.76
C VAL A 6 20.28 5.05 24.59
N ASN A 7 19.18 5.47 23.95
CA ASN A 7 17.88 5.68 24.61
C ASN A 7 16.72 5.45 23.64
N CYS A 8 15.51 5.23 24.18
CA CYS A 8 14.31 4.92 23.41
C CYS A 8 13.45 6.15 23.05
N ASN A 9 13.87 7.36 23.44
CA ASN A 9 13.05 8.57 23.35
C ASN A 9 13.63 9.66 22.45
N GLY A 10 14.90 9.52 22.02
CA GLY A 10 15.58 10.48 21.15
C GLY A 10 16.02 11.76 21.86
N LEU A 11 16.10 11.77 23.19
CA LEU A 11 16.78 12.85 23.92
C LEU A 11 18.27 12.85 23.59
N PHE A 12 18.88 14.04 23.59
CA PHE A 12 20.28 14.21 23.23
C PHE A 12 21.21 13.44 24.17
N ASP A 13 22.13 12.71 23.57
CA ASP A 13 23.32 12.12 24.17
C ASP A 13 24.40 12.13 23.08
N GLU A 14 25.66 12.39 23.43
CA GLU A 14 26.76 12.44 22.46
C GLU A 14 26.96 11.09 21.74
N ASN A 15 26.59 9.99 22.40
CA ASN A 15 26.63 8.66 21.83
C ASN A 15 25.30 8.27 21.14
N HIS A 16 24.28 9.14 21.11
CA HIS A 16 23.04 8.92 20.36
C HIS A 16 23.12 9.60 18.99
N TYR A 17 23.47 8.85 17.95
CA TYR A 17 23.62 9.39 16.59
C TYR A 17 23.11 8.41 15.52
N THR A 18 22.83 8.95 14.34
CA THR A 18 22.41 8.21 13.15
C THR A 18 22.83 8.98 11.90
N SER A 19 22.89 8.31 10.75
CA SER A 19 23.03 8.95 9.44
C SER A 19 21.67 9.05 8.73
N ALA A 20 21.59 9.89 7.69
CA ALA A 20 20.37 9.99 6.87
C ALA A 20 20.10 8.67 6.13
N TYR A 21 21.16 7.99 5.69
CA TYR A 21 21.08 6.70 5.03
C TYR A 21 20.54 5.60 5.95
N ASP A 22 21.12 5.45 7.14
CA ASP A 22 20.68 4.43 8.11
C ASP A 22 19.22 4.67 8.55
N LEU A 23 18.84 5.94 8.76
CA LEU A 23 17.48 6.27 9.13
C LEU A 23 16.48 6.09 7.97
N ALA A 24 16.94 6.23 6.73
CA ALA A 24 16.14 5.88 5.56
C ALA A 24 15.91 4.37 5.47
N LEU A 25 16.91 3.53 5.77
CA LEU A 25 16.74 2.07 5.85
C LEU A 25 15.72 1.68 6.93
N ILE A 26 15.82 2.28 8.13
CA ILE A 26 14.81 2.10 9.19
C ILE A 26 13.43 2.57 8.71
N GLY A 27 13.38 3.68 7.99
CA GLY A 27 12.16 4.20 7.37
C GLY A 27 11.54 3.21 6.39
N CYS A 28 12.34 2.59 5.50
CA CYS A 28 11.86 1.59 4.55
C CYS A 28 11.15 0.44 5.26
N GLU A 29 11.76 -0.12 6.31
CA GLU A 29 11.15 -1.18 7.12
C GLU A 29 9.90 -0.72 7.87
N PHE A 30 9.94 0.46 8.48
CA PHE A 30 8.81 1.01 9.23
C PHE A 30 7.60 1.25 8.32
N PHE A 31 7.81 1.87 7.15
CA PHE A 31 6.75 2.26 6.23
C PHE A 31 6.31 1.13 5.28
N ALA A 32 6.99 -0.02 5.29
CA ALA A 32 6.49 -1.24 4.67
C ALA A 32 5.27 -1.81 5.42
N ASN A 33 5.10 -1.45 6.71
CA ASN A 33 4.01 -1.93 7.53
C ASN A 33 2.82 -0.94 7.55
N ASP A 34 1.70 -1.34 6.96
CA ASP A 34 0.48 -0.52 6.87
C ASP A 34 -0.08 -0.07 8.23
N LEU A 35 0.06 -0.90 9.27
CA LEU A 35 -0.38 -0.54 10.63
C LEU A 35 0.47 0.61 11.18
N LEU A 36 1.78 0.57 10.97
CA LEU A 36 2.70 1.63 11.40
C LEU A 36 2.49 2.92 10.62
N CYS A 37 2.22 2.83 9.32
CA CYS A 37 1.79 3.96 8.49
C CYS A 37 0.50 4.61 9.04
N LYS A 38 -0.50 3.79 9.38
CA LYS A 38 -1.77 4.27 9.97
C LYS A 38 -1.55 4.95 11.33
N MET A 39 -0.70 4.38 12.19
CA MET A 39 -0.34 5.00 13.47
C MET A 39 0.38 6.35 13.25
N SER A 40 1.36 6.39 12.35
CA SER A 40 2.14 7.59 12.03
C SER A 40 1.29 8.71 11.40
N SER A 41 0.24 8.37 10.65
CA SER A 41 -0.68 9.34 10.02
C SER A 41 -1.81 9.82 10.94
N THR A 42 -1.86 9.34 12.19
CA THR A 42 -2.86 9.79 13.18
C THR A 42 -2.58 11.24 13.61
N THR A 43 -3.52 12.15 13.31
CA THR A 43 -3.32 13.60 13.48
C THR A 43 -3.54 14.10 14.90
N SER A 44 -4.38 13.42 15.67
CA SER A 44 -4.67 13.70 17.07
C SER A 44 -5.05 12.45 17.83
N TYR A 45 -4.72 12.42 19.12
CA TYR A 45 -5.09 11.36 20.03
C TYR A 45 -5.55 11.96 21.36
N HIS A 46 -6.50 11.32 22.01
CA HIS A 46 -6.95 11.70 23.35
C HIS A 46 -6.82 10.51 24.30
N PHE A 47 -6.47 10.80 25.54
CA PHE A 47 -6.32 9.80 26.60
C PHE A 47 -6.54 10.44 27.96
N ARG A 48 -6.80 9.61 28.96
CA ARG A 48 -6.85 10.01 30.38
C ARG A 48 -5.54 9.64 31.05
N LEU A 49 -5.02 10.50 31.92
CA LEU A 49 -3.77 10.20 32.63
C LEU A 49 -4.00 9.11 33.67
N LYS A 50 -5.17 9.13 34.32
CA LYS A 50 -5.64 8.08 35.23
C LYS A 50 -7.04 7.62 34.81
N PRO A 51 -7.41 6.36 35.10
CA PRO A 51 -8.75 5.85 34.78
C PRO A 51 -9.89 6.73 35.31
N ASP A 52 -9.69 7.31 36.49
CA ASP A 52 -10.69 8.11 37.22
C ASP A 52 -10.70 9.60 36.85
N ASP A 53 -9.83 10.04 35.94
CA ASP A 53 -9.84 11.44 35.50
C ASP A 53 -11.11 11.73 34.68
N GLU A 54 -11.80 12.83 35.01
CA GLU A 54 -13.02 13.25 34.31
C GLU A 54 -12.72 13.91 32.96
N GLU A 55 -11.51 14.46 32.78
CA GLU A 55 -11.10 15.19 31.59
C GLU A 55 -10.11 14.40 30.73
N ASP A 56 -10.37 14.37 29.42
CA ASP A 56 -9.43 13.80 28.44
C ASP A 56 -8.36 14.84 28.06
N VAL A 57 -7.11 14.38 27.99
CA VAL A 57 -6.00 15.17 27.43
C VAL A 57 -5.90 14.91 25.94
N TRP A 58 -5.92 16.00 25.17
CA TRP A 58 -5.79 15.97 23.73
C TRP A 58 -4.35 16.31 23.29
N ILE A 59 -3.75 15.44 22.50
CA ILE A 59 -2.48 15.68 21.83
C ILE A 59 -2.72 15.78 20.33
N SER A 60 -2.19 16.83 19.72
CA SER A 60 -2.16 17.00 18.27
C SER A 60 -0.75 16.81 17.75
N SER A 61 -0.62 16.12 16.62
CA SER A 61 0.68 15.95 15.97
C SER A 61 1.20 17.30 15.44
N LYS A 62 2.52 17.47 15.53
CA LYS A 62 3.24 18.66 15.06
C LYS A 62 3.45 18.66 13.54
N ASN A 63 3.28 17.52 12.87
CA ASN A 63 3.53 17.37 11.46
C ASN A 63 2.58 18.25 10.61
N GLN A 64 3.16 19.06 9.73
CA GLN A 64 2.42 19.96 8.84
C GLN A 64 2.23 19.39 7.42
N LEU A 65 2.67 18.16 7.15
CA LEU A 65 2.45 17.47 5.88
C LEU A 65 1.05 16.82 5.78
N TYR A 66 0.28 16.77 6.86
CA TYR A 66 -1.06 16.19 6.82
C TYR A 66 -2.06 17.02 6.04
N LYS A 67 -3.11 16.37 5.54
CA LYS A 67 -4.22 17.01 4.84
C LYS A 67 -4.81 18.17 5.65
N GLY A 68 -4.96 19.33 5.01
CA GLY A 68 -5.51 20.54 5.62
C GLY A 68 -4.51 21.38 6.42
N LYS A 69 -3.24 20.99 6.46
CA LYS A 69 -2.13 21.79 7.02
C LYS A 69 -1.45 22.63 5.92
N PRO A 70 -0.62 23.62 6.28
CA PRO A 70 0.02 24.52 5.30
C PRO A 70 0.90 23.82 4.26
N TYR A 71 1.54 22.71 4.64
CA TYR A 71 2.45 21.94 3.80
C TYR A 71 1.89 20.57 3.41
N ALA A 72 0.55 20.47 3.34
CA ALA A 72 -0.13 19.21 3.08
C ALA A 72 0.40 18.51 1.82
N TYR A 73 0.85 17.27 1.96
CA TYR A 73 1.33 16.46 0.86
C TYR A 73 0.39 15.27 0.63
N GLN A 74 -0.25 15.23 -0.54
CA GLN A 74 -1.35 14.29 -0.81
C GLN A 74 -0.93 12.82 -0.89
N TYR A 75 0.35 12.56 -1.17
CA TYR A 75 0.92 11.22 -1.32
C TYR A 75 1.54 10.69 -0.02
N LEU A 76 1.46 11.45 1.08
CA LEU A 76 2.09 11.09 2.36
C LEU A 76 1.48 9.80 2.95
N LEU A 77 2.33 8.82 3.25
CA LEU A 77 1.98 7.62 4.01
C LEU A 77 2.11 7.83 5.51
N GLY A 78 3.16 8.54 5.93
CA GLY A 78 3.46 8.81 7.33
C GLY A 78 4.74 9.62 7.47
N SER A 79 4.98 10.12 8.68
CA SER A 79 6.24 10.76 9.01
C SER A 79 6.52 10.81 10.51
N LYS A 80 7.75 11.18 10.86
CA LYS A 80 8.19 11.45 12.20
C LYS A 80 9.00 12.75 12.23
N THR A 81 8.51 13.73 13.00
CA THR A 81 9.25 14.97 13.28
C THR A 81 10.18 14.77 14.48
N GLY A 82 11.34 15.42 14.46
CA GLY A 82 12.29 15.47 15.56
C GLY A 82 12.84 16.88 15.79
N PHE A 83 13.18 17.19 17.03
CA PHE A 83 13.89 18.43 17.39
C PHE A 83 14.66 18.26 18.69
N VAL A 84 15.98 18.48 18.62
CA VAL A 84 16.82 18.86 19.75
C VAL A 84 17.74 20.00 19.31
N SER A 85 18.28 20.77 20.25
CA SER A 85 19.08 21.97 19.93
C SER A 85 20.27 21.67 19.01
N GLN A 86 20.84 20.47 19.09
CA GLN A 86 22.00 19.99 18.34
C GLN A 86 21.63 19.53 16.92
N SER A 87 20.49 18.87 16.75
CA SER A 87 20.04 18.34 15.44
C SER A 87 19.12 19.29 14.67
N ARG A 88 18.66 20.37 15.32
CA ARG A 88 17.60 21.28 14.82
C ARG A 88 16.37 20.49 14.37
N GLN A 89 15.61 20.96 13.38
CA GLN A 89 14.46 20.22 12.87
C GLN A 89 14.93 19.02 12.05
N THR A 90 14.34 17.87 12.33
CA THR A 90 14.51 16.66 11.52
C THR A 90 13.15 16.13 11.10
N LEU A 91 13.10 15.54 9.91
CA LEU A 91 11.89 14.92 9.39
C LEU A 91 12.23 13.67 8.59
N VAL A 92 11.64 12.55 8.99
CA VAL A 92 11.62 11.31 8.22
C VAL A 92 10.20 11.11 7.73
N SER A 93 10.01 10.99 6.43
CA SER A 93 8.68 10.83 5.83
C SER A 93 8.69 9.74 4.78
N ALA A 94 7.53 9.13 4.52
CA ALA A 94 7.31 8.29 3.35
C ALA A 94 6.11 8.79 2.55
N ALA A 95 6.21 8.62 1.24
CA ALA A 95 5.14 8.93 0.31
C ALA A 95 5.03 7.86 -0.78
N GLU A 96 3.83 7.70 -1.32
CA GLU A 96 3.55 6.76 -2.40
C GLU A 96 2.78 7.43 -3.54
N LYS A 97 3.30 7.27 -4.76
CA LYS A 97 2.65 7.74 -5.98
C LYS A 97 2.90 6.74 -7.10
N ASN A 98 1.84 6.37 -7.81
CA ASN A 98 1.89 5.42 -8.94
C ASN A 98 2.55 4.08 -8.58
N GLY A 99 2.33 3.59 -7.35
CA GLY A 99 2.92 2.34 -6.85
C GLY A 99 4.42 2.42 -6.54
N MET A 100 5.05 3.60 -6.66
CA MET A 100 6.42 3.85 -6.20
C MET A 100 6.36 4.47 -4.81
N LYS A 101 7.03 3.83 -3.84
CA LYS A 101 7.19 4.36 -2.47
C LYS A 101 8.57 4.99 -2.33
N LEU A 102 8.63 6.18 -1.76
CA LEU A 102 9.88 6.89 -1.47
C LEU A 102 9.93 7.23 0.01
N VAL A 103 11.12 7.11 0.61
CA VAL A 103 11.43 7.60 1.95
C VAL A 103 12.35 8.81 1.82
N CYS A 104 12.03 9.88 2.53
CA CYS A 104 12.81 11.11 2.56
C CYS A 104 13.24 11.41 4.00
N VAL A 105 14.53 11.69 4.18
CA VAL A 105 15.13 12.06 5.46
C VAL A 105 15.84 13.40 5.30
N VAL A 106 15.47 14.36 6.14
CA VAL A 106 16.15 15.67 6.24
C VAL A 106 16.56 15.93 7.69
N PHE A 107 17.77 16.49 7.87
CA PHE A 107 18.37 16.81 9.15
C PHE A 107 18.81 18.27 9.21
N SER A 108 18.96 18.80 10.44
CA SER A 108 19.57 20.12 10.67
C SER A 108 18.83 21.26 9.99
N GLU A 109 17.52 21.11 9.79
CA GLU A 109 16.67 22.11 9.17
C GLU A 109 16.17 23.17 10.17
N GLU A 110 15.72 24.30 9.65
CA GLU A 110 14.98 25.32 10.41
C GLU A 110 13.51 25.34 9.99
N THR A 111 12.61 25.70 10.90
CA THR A 111 11.18 25.78 10.52
C THR A 111 10.95 26.97 9.58
N PRO A 112 10.27 26.80 8.44
CA PRO A 112 9.49 25.64 8.01
C PRO A 112 10.15 24.72 6.95
N TYR A 113 11.45 24.88 6.69
CA TYR A 113 12.17 24.22 5.60
C TYR A 113 12.16 22.69 5.68
N GLN A 114 12.09 22.11 6.89
CA GLN A 114 11.93 20.65 7.05
C GLN A 114 10.73 20.09 6.28
N PHE A 115 9.66 20.89 6.12
CA PHE A 115 8.49 20.51 5.34
C PHE A 115 8.63 20.86 3.86
N GLU A 116 9.16 22.05 3.54
CA GLU A 116 9.31 22.53 2.16
C GLU A 116 10.30 21.68 1.36
N ASP A 117 11.44 21.36 1.96
CA ASP A 117 12.48 20.56 1.30
C ASP A 117 12.07 19.10 1.17
N THR A 118 11.36 18.56 2.17
CA THR A 118 10.77 17.21 2.06
C THR A 118 9.79 17.12 0.89
N VAL A 119 8.90 18.11 0.72
CA VAL A 119 7.97 18.13 -0.41
C VAL A 119 8.72 18.26 -1.74
N THR A 120 9.74 19.11 -1.80
CA THR A 120 10.58 19.32 -2.98
C THR A 120 11.32 18.04 -3.38
N LEU A 121 11.93 17.33 -2.42
CA LEU A 121 12.63 16.08 -2.66
C LEU A 121 11.70 14.98 -3.14
N PHE A 122 10.49 14.86 -2.56
CA PHE A 122 9.50 13.92 -3.07
C PHE A 122 9.04 14.27 -4.49
N GLN A 123 8.78 15.54 -4.79
CA GLN A 123 8.45 15.96 -6.15
C GLN A 123 9.55 15.58 -7.13
N TYR A 124 10.80 15.90 -6.80
CA TYR A 124 11.94 15.52 -7.63
C TYR A 124 12.00 14.01 -7.87
N GLY A 125 11.89 13.19 -6.83
CA GLY A 125 11.92 11.72 -6.95
C GLY A 125 10.78 11.20 -7.84
N PHE A 126 9.56 11.68 -7.65
CA PHE A 126 8.40 11.23 -8.44
C PHE A 126 8.34 11.79 -9.87
N GLU A 127 9.03 12.90 -10.16
CA GLU A 127 9.04 13.53 -11.49
C GLU A 127 10.20 13.07 -12.37
N ASN A 128 11.27 12.53 -11.76
CA ASN A 128 12.47 12.13 -12.49
C ASN A 128 12.68 10.62 -12.54
N PHE A 129 11.96 9.84 -11.73
CA PHE A 129 12.10 8.39 -11.67
C PHE A 129 10.75 7.68 -11.88
N LYS A 130 10.82 6.49 -12.47
CA LYS A 130 9.69 5.60 -12.73
C LYS A 130 9.94 4.22 -12.13
N ARG A 131 8.87 3.61 -11.64
CA ARG A 131 8.80 2.19 -11.28
C ARG A 131 8.57 1.37 -12.53
N VAL A 132 9.40 0.35 -12.76
CA VAL A 132 9.27 -0.59 -13.90
C VAL A 132 9.20 -2.01 -13.36
N SER A 133 8.14 -2.74 -13.72
CA SER A 133 7.92 -4.13 -13.33
C SER A 133 9.02 -5.03 -13.90
N ILE A 134 9.68 -5.83 -13.06
CA ILE A 134 10.72 -6.75 -13.52
C ILE A 134 10.08 -7.90 -14.30
N ARG A 135 9.00 -8.49 -13.79
CA ARG A 135 8.31 -9.61 -14.42
C ARG A 135 7.88 -9.34 -15.87
N ASP A 136 7.40 -8.13 -16.15
CA ASP A 136 6.87 -7.79 -17.46
C ASP A 136 7.96 -7.42 -18.49
N ASN A 137 9.19 -7.14 -18.04
CA ASN A 137 10.27 -6.63 -18.90
C ASN A 137 11.50 -7.55 -18.95
N GLU A 138 11.68 -8.42 -17.96
CA GLU A 138 12.73 -9.42 -17.96
C GLU A 138 12.39 -10.51 -18.99
N THR A 139 13.31 -10.73 -19.93
CA THR A 139 13.15 -11.71 -21.03
C THR A 139 14.25 -12.77 -21.03
N LYS A 140 15.39 -12.50 -20.38
CA LYS A 140 16.53 -13.41 -20.32
C LYS A 140 16.31 -14.53 -19.30
N TYR A 141 15.66 -14.22 -18.19
CA TYR A 141 15.38 -15.17 -17.10
C TYR A 141 13.89 -15.49 -16.94
N ASN A 142 13.03 -14.91 -17.77
CA ASN A 142 11.61 -15.26 -17.77
C ASN A 142 11.42 -16.59 -18.51
N ILE A 143 11.00 -17.61 -17.76
CA ILE A 143 10.74 -18.97 -18.23
C ILE A 143 9.24 -19.14 -18.54
N ASP A 144 8.50 -18.04 -18.78
CA ASP A 144 7.14 -18.12 -19.31
C ASP A 144 7.13 -18.72 -20.75
N THR A 145 8.24 -18.64 -21.50
CA THR A 145 8.37 -19.29 -22.82
C THR A 145 9.18 -20.57 -22.71
N ILE A 146 8.50 -21.63 -22.29
CA ILE A 146 8.94 -23.00 -22.47
C ILE A 146 8.66 -23.43 -23.94
N ASP A 147 9.17 -22.70 -24.93
CA ASP A 147 9.16 -23.17 -26.34
C ASP A 147 9.93 -24.50 -26.51
N PHE A 148 10.71 -24.91 -25.49
CA PHE A 148 11.46 -26.16 -25.48
C PHE A 148 10.67 -27.38 -24.99
N PHE A 149 9.63 -27.20 -24.15
CA PHE A 149 8.76 -28.30 -23.70
C PHE A 149 7.31 -28.16 -24.19
N ASP A 150 6.97 -27.10 -24.91
CA ASP A 150 5.67 -26.92 -25.57
C ASP A 150 5.63 -27.77 -26.85
N THR A 151 5.43 -29.08 -26.69
CA THR A 151 5.00 -29.91 -27.81
C THR A 151 3.51 -29.68 -28.02
N GLU A 152 3.08 -29.35 -29.25
CA GLU A 152 1.68 -29.15 -29.68
C GLU A 152 0.68 -30.27 -29.27
N HIS A 153 1.21 -31.38 -28.74
CA HIS A 153 0.46 -32.42 -28.07
C HIS A 153 0.93 -32.58 -26.62
N GLU A 154 0.21 -31.95 -25.68
CA GLU A 154 0.34 -32.19 -24.24
C GLU A 154 -0.10 -33.62 -23.90
N LEU A 155 0.77 -34.60 -24.13
CA LEU A 155 0.50 -36.02 -23.86
C LEU A 155 0.58 -36.39 -22.37
N PHE A 156 1.12 -35.50 -21.52
CA PHE A 156 1.39 -35.80 -20.10
C PHE A 156 0.88 -34.76 -19.09
N GLY A 157 0.08 -33.78 -19.52
CA GLY A 157 -0.60 -32.85 -18.63
C GLY A 157 0.27 -31.68 -18.12
N ASP A 158 -0.37 -30.51 -18.13
CA ASP A 158 -0.04 -29.24 -17.50
C ASP A 158 1.41 -28.72 -17.66
N SER A 159 1.63 -27.96 -18.73
CA SER A 159 2.87 -27.23 -19.08
C SER A 159 3.09 -26.00 -18.17
N THR A 160 2.83 -26.11 -16.87
CA THR A 160 3.07 -24.99 -15.95
C THR A 160 4.58 -24.79 -15.77
N PRO A 161 5.08 -23.53 -15.86
CA PRO A 161 6.51 -23.27 -15.74
C PRO A 161 6.98 -23.65 -14.34
N LEU A 162 8.05 -24.45 -14.25
CA LEU A 162 8.60 -24.94 -12.97
C LEU A 162 9.23 -23.82 -12.13
N ILE A 163 9.60 -22.71 -12.76
CA ILE A 163 10.30 -21.58 -12.17
C ILE A 163 9.59 -20.30 -12.60
N SER A 164 9.36 -19.39 -11.65
CA SER A 164 8.75 -18.08 -11.91
C SER A 164 9.53 -16.97 -11.22
N ILE A 165 9.51 -15.77 -11.81
CA ILE A 165 9.96 -14.54 -11.15
C ILE A 165 8.95 -14.19 -10.05
N GLU A 166 9.44 -13.78 -8.88
CA GLU A 166 8.61 -13.32 -7.77
C GLU A 166 7.70 -12.15 -8.17
N ASN A 167 6.44 -12.22 -7.73
CA ASN A 167 5.42 -11.21 -8.04
C ASN A 167 5.71 -9.87 -7.37
N ASP A 168 5.18 -8.79 -7.95
CA ASP A 168 5.27 -7.41 -7.42
C ASP A 168 6.71 -6.85 -7.29
N THR A 169 7.68 -7.48 -7.96
CA THR A 169 9.07 -7.00 -8.03
C THR A 169 9.26 -5.93 -9.11
N TYR A 170 10.09 -4.94 -8.83
CA TYR A 170 10.30 -3.79 -9.72
C TYR A 170 11.68 -3.16 -9.54
N VAL A 171 12.11 -2.43 -10.56
CA VAL A 171 13.26 -1.52 -10.49
C VAL A 171 12.81 -0.06 -10.53
N ILE A 172 13.64 0.83 -9.97
CA ILE A 172 13.46 2.28 -10.08
C ILE A 172 14.51 2.83 -11.04
N LEU A 173 14.06 3.46 -12.13
CA LEU A 173 14.92 3.99 -13.18
C LEU A 173 14.65 5.48 -13.41
N PRO A 174 15.65 6.27 -13.84
CA PRO A 174 15.40 7.59 -14.38
C PRO A 174 14.40 7.52 -15.53
N ASN A 175 13.59 8.57 -15.70
CA ASN A 175 12.58 8.63 -16.76
C ASN A 175 13.18 8.57 -18.17
N THR A 176 14.47 8.84 -18.31
CA THR A 176 15.23 8.78 -19.56
C THR A 176 15.84 7.41 -19.87
N ALA A 177 15.76 6.45 -18.94
CA ALA A 177 16.31 5.11 -19.11
C ALA A 177 15.18 4.09 -19.33
N GLU A 178 15.50 3.03 -20.06
CA GLU A 178 14.61 1.88 -20.24
C GLU A 178 15.12 0.66 -19.49
N PHE A 179 14.26 -0.35 -19.30
CA PHE A 179 14.64 -1.58 -18.58
C PHE A 179 15.83 -2.29 -19.23
N SER A 180 15.96 -2.21 -20.56
CA SER A 180 17.08 -2.76 -21.33
C SER A 180 18.44 -2.15 -20.98
N ASP A 181 18.46 -0.96 -20.37
CA ASP A 181 19.69 -0.29 -19.94
C ASP A 181 20.20 -0.82 -18.59
N ALA A 182 19.39 -1.61 -17.87
CA ALA A 182 19.77 -2.23 -16.62
C ALA A 182 20.65 -3.47 -16.86
N VAL A 183 21.69 -3.63 -16.04
CA VAL A 183 22.60 -4.78 -16.08
C VAL A 183 22.21 -5.77 -14.97
N PRO A 184 21.72 -6.97 -15.33
CA PRO A 184 21.35 -8.01 -14.36
C PRO A 184 22.55 -8.89 -13.96
N THR A 185 22.66 -9.19 -12.68
CA THR A 185 23.63 -10.12 -12.08
C THR A 185 22.90 -11.22 -11.33
N LEU A 186 23.18 -12.49 -11.62
CA LEU A 186 22.51 -13.64 -11.02
C LEU A 186 23.35 -14.25 -9.89
N THR A 187 22.71 -14.50 -8.74
CA THR A 187 23.30 -15.18 -7.58
C THR A 187 22.44 -16.39 -7.23
N TYR A 188 23.01 -17.59 -7.21
CA TYR A 188 22.27 -18.81 -6.86
C TYR A 188 22.11 -18.95 -5.35
N ALA A 189 20.94 -19.39 -4.90
CA ALA A 189 20.69 -19.70 -3.50
C ALA A 189 21.45 -20.97 -3.09
N ASP A 190 21.93 -21.00 -1.85
CA ASP A 190 22.58 -22.18 -1.28
C ASP A 190 21.53 -23.26 -0.97
N GLN A 191 21.86 -24.54 -1.19
CA GLN A 191 20.88 -25.65 -1.10
C GLN A 191 20.41 -25.97 0.33
N SER A 192 20.83 -25.18 1.33
CA SER A 192 20.60 -25.42 2.74
C SER A 192 19.40 -24.70 3.34
N SER A 193 18.68 -23.87 2.57
CA SER A 193 17.50 -23.15 3.07
C SER A 193 16.20 -23.82 2.62
N ASP A 194 15.25 -24.02 3.54
CA ASP A 194 13.86 -24.46 3.30
C ASP A 194 13.02 -23.43 2.50
N THR A 195 13.67 -22.65 1.63
CA THR A 195 13.07 -21.57 0.85
C THR A 195 12.81 -22.04 -0.57
N ASN A 196 11.67 -21.67 -1.14
CA ASN A 196 11.35 -21.90 -2.55
C ASN A 196 12.23 -21.09 -3.54
N VAL A 197 13.22 -20.34 -3.06
CA VAL A 197 14.09 -19.46 -3.85
C VAL A 197 15.23 -20.26 -4.46
N ILE A 198 15.42 -20.12 -5.77
CA ILE A 198 16.45 -20.81 -6.56
C ILE A 198 17.67 -19.89 -6.77
N ALA A 199 17.40 -18.62 -7.07
CA ALA A 199 18.41 -17.61 -7.32
C ALA A 199 17.80 -16.21 -7.15
N SER A 200 18.65 -15.22 -6.97
CA SER A 200 18.29 -13.80 -6.94
C SER A 200 18.97 -13.08 -8.10
N ILE A 201 18.23 -12.23 -8.79
CA ILE A 201 18.73 -11.36 -9.86
C ILE A 201 18.82 -9.94 -9.29
N HIS A 202 20.02 -9.37 -9.32
CA HIS A 202 20.28 -7.99 -8.91
C HIS A 202 20.46 -7.11 -10.15
N TYR A 203 19.76 -5.99 -10.21
CA TYR A 203 19.84 -5.05 -11.32
C TYR A 203 20.64 -3.81 -10.93
N THR A 204 21.53 -3.39 -11.82
CA THR A 204 22.29 -2.14 -11.67
C THR A 204 22.12 -1.24 -12.89
N TYR A 205 22.17 0.08 -12.69
CA TYR A 205 22.22 1.08 -13.76
C TYR A 205 23.37 2.04 -13.47
N SER A 206 24.34 2.13 -14.38
CA SER A 206 25.58 2.91 -14.15
C SER A 206 26.25 2.56 -12.81
N ASP A 207 26.37 1.26 -12.51
CA ASP A 207 26.92 0.71 -11.26
C ASP A 207 26.12 1.03 -9.97
N VAL A 208 24.95 1.66 -10.07
CA VAL A 208 24.05 1.92 -8.94
C VAL A 208 23.00 0.81 -8.86
N PRO A 209 22.78 0.17 -7.69
CA PRO A 209 21.72 -0.81 -7.52
C PRO A 209 20.34 -0.14 -7.64
N ILE A 210 19.47 -0.72 -8.47
CA ILE A 210 18.13 -0.15 -8.78
C ILE A 210 16.97 -1.07 -8.40
N GLY A 211 17.27 -2.31 -8.00
CA GLY A 211 16.29 -3.29 -7.54
C GLY A 211 16.80 -4.72 -7.73
N ASP A 212 16.04 -5.66 -7.19
CA ASP A 212 16.32 -7.09 -7.26
C ASP A 212 15.02 -7.90 -7.32
N CYS A 213 15.11 -9.15 -7.75
CA CYS A 213 14.01 -10.09 -7.71
C CYS A 213 14.51 -11.51 -7.45
N ASN A 214 13.64 -12.34 -6.88
CA ASN A 214 13.91 -13.76 -6.68
C ASN A 214 13.30 -14.61 -7.80
N LEU A 215 14.03 -15.63 -8.21
CA LEU A 215 13.52 -16.76 -8.98
C LEU A 215 13.07 -17.84 -8.00
N VAL A 216 11.80 -18.25 -8.09
CA VAL A 216 11.19 -19.20 -7.17
C VAL A 216 10.63 -20.41 -7.91
N PHE A 217 10.58 -21.56 -7.25
CA PHE A 217 9.84 -22.72 -7.76
C PHE A 217 8.34 -22.44 -7.78
N TYR A 218 7.70 -22.72 -8.91
CA TYR A 218 6.26 -22.68 -9.04
C TYR A 218 5.64 -23.82 -8.24
N LYS A 219 4.87 -23.48 -7.18
CA LYS A 219 4.08 -24.47 -6.44
C LYS A 219 2.78 -24.75 -7.18
N SER A 220 2.79 -25.74 -8.07
CA SER A 220 1.56 -26.32 -8.59
C SER A 220 0.83 -27.09 -7.48
N SER A 221 -0.41 -26.72 -7.18
CA SER A 221 -1.30 -27.54 -6.35
C SER A 221 -1.82 -28.69 -7.20
N VAL A 222 -1.00 -29.71 -7.43
CA VAL A 222 -1.43 -30.90 -8.18
C VAL A 222 -2.50 -31.64 -7.36
N PRO A 223 -3.70 -31.92 -7.92
CA PRO A 223 -4.66 -32.79 -7.27
C PRO A 223 -4.02 -34.16 -7.05
N THR A 224 -4.06 -34.70 -5.83
CA THR A 224 -3.62 -36.07 -5.57
C THR A 224 -4.51 -37.04 -6.36
N PHE A 225 -4.00 -37.57 -7.47
CA PHE A 225 -4.66 -38.67 -8.17
C PHE A 225 -4.47 -39.95 -7.37
N ARG A 226 -5.54 -40.40 -6.72
CA ARG A 226 -5.59 -41.74 -6.15
C ARG A 226 -5.80 -42.73 -7.29
N PHE A 227 -4.75 -43.43 -7.69
CA PHE A 227 -4.92 -44.68 -8.44
C PHE A 227 -5.63 -45.67 -7.52
N SER A 228 -6.92 -45.92 -7.77
CA SER A 228 -7.59 -47.08 -7.19
C SER A 228 -6.90 -48.32 -7.75
N SER A 229 -6.03 -48.93 -6.96
CA SER A 229 -5.60 -50.30 -7.20
C SER A 229 -6.83 -51.18 -7.05
N ASN A 230 -7.55 -51.41 -8.14
CA ASN A 230 -8.45 -52.57 -8.24
C ASN A 230 -7.57 -53.83 -8.26
N SER A 231 -7.02 -54.16 -7.09
CA SER A 231 -6.72 -55.56 -6.77
C SER A 231 -8.07 -56.19 -6.46
N PRO A 232 -8.53 -57.20 -7.21
CA PRO A 232 -9.77 -57.87 -6.89
C PRO A 232 -9.59 -58.50 -5.50
N VAL A 233 -10.39 -58.04 -4.54
CA VAL A 233 -10.56 -58.71 -3.26
C VAL A 233 -11.13 -60.08 -3.57
N TYR A 234 -10.33 -61.12 -3.38
CA TYR A 234 -10.79 -62.49 -3.41
C TYR A 234 -11.64 -62.72 -2.16
N GLU A 235 -12.96 -62.59 -2.28
CA GLU A 235 -13.86 -63.18 -1.29
C GLU A 235 -13.85 -64.71 -1.48
N PRO A 236 -13.62 -65.50 -0.41
CA PRO A 236 -13.63 -66.94 -0.52
C PRO A 236 -15.05 -67.44 -0.80
N ILE A 237 -15.18 -68.18 -1.89
CA ILE A 237 -16.38 -68.93 -2.28
C ILE A 237 -16.65 -70.01 -1.23
N PRO A 238 -17.84 -70.07 -0.60
CA PRO A 238 -18.27 -71.28 0.09
C PRO A 238 -18.76 -72.30 -0.95
N GLU A 239 -18.26 -73.53 -0.82
CA GLU A 239 -18.57 -74.68 -1.69
C GLU A 239 -20.07 -75.06 -1.75
N PRO A 240 -20.49 -75.76 -2.83
CA PRO A 240 -21.88 -75.92 -3.19
C PRO A 240 -22.53 -77.06 -2.41
N ASP A 241 -23.80 -76.89 -2.05
CA ASP A 241 -24.60 -78.02 -1.60
C ASP A 241 -25.93 -78.12 -2.35
N THR A 242 -26.27 -79.37 -2.61
CA THR A 242 -27.19 -79.92 -3.60
C THR A 242 -28.66 -79.58 -3.38
N SER A 243 -29.43 -79.41 -4.46
CA SER A 243 -30.64 -80.22 -4.80
C SER A 243 -31.53 -79.55 -5.85
N GLU A 244 -32.26 -80.41 -6.56
CA GLU A 244 -33.01 -80.24 -7.81
C GLU A 244 -34.19 -79.24 -7.79
N GLY A 245 -34.64 -78.80 -8.98
CA GLY A 245 -36.06 -78.45 -9.18
C GLY A 245 -36.39 -77.29 -10.12
N GLU A 246 -36.73 -77.63 -11.36
CA GLU A 246 -37.79 -77.05 -12.23
C GLU A 246 -37.88 -75.56 -12.62
N MET A 247 -38.18 -75.40 -13.91
CA MET A 247 -38.59 -74.19 -14.62
C MET A 247 -40.01 -73.77 -14.24
N ILE A 248 -40.25 -72.50 -13.87
CA ILE A 248 -41.56 -71.84 -14.05
C ILE A 248 -41.40 -70.38 -14.51
N GLU A 249 -42.20 -70.08 -15.51
CA GLU A 249 -42.40 -68.84 -16.24
C GLU A 249 -43.34 -67.85 -15.50
N SER A 250 -43.09 -66.54 -15.68
CA SER A 250 -44.01 -65.40 -15.60
C SER A 250 -44.62 -64.94 -14.25
N LYS A 251 -44.24 -63.73 -13.79
CA LYS A 251 -45.22 -62.69 -13.39
C LYS A 251 -44.62 -61.27 -13.35
N LYS A 252 -45.31 -60.34 -14.02
CA LYS A 252 -45.11 -58.88 -14.07
C LYS A 252 -45.17 -58.20 -12.69
N ILE A 253 -44.27 -57.25 -12.43
CA ILE A 253 -44.44 -56.06 -11.56
C ILE A 253 -43.58 -54.94 -12.19
N SER A 254 -44.19 -54.03 -12.96
CA SER A 254 -44.66 -52.68 -12.56
C SER A 254 -43.56 -51.60 -12.61
N ASP A 255 -43.79 -50.66 -13.51
CA ASP A 255 -43.11 -49.38 -13.72
C ASP A 255 -42.86 -48.55 -12.44
N LYS A 256 -41.75 -47.79 -12.43
CA LYS A 256 -41.69 -46.35 -12.09
C LYS A 256 -40.35 -45.72 -12.53
N PRO A 257 -40.30 -44.39 -12.75
CA PRO A 257 -39.71 -43.81 -13.94
C PRO A 257 -38.34 -43.15 -13.71
N LYS A 258 -37.61 -42.98 -14.81
CA LYS A 258 -36.36 -42.22 -14.92
C LYS A 258 -36.53 -40.81 -14.35
N GLU A 259 -35.69 -40.44 -13.38
CA GLU A 259 -35.55 -39.07 -12.91
C GLU A 259 -35.02 -38.19 -14.05
N SER A 260 -35.88 -37.28 -14.52
CA SER A 260 -35.49 -36.18 -15.40
C SER A 260 -34.73 -35.14 -14.59
N THR A 261 -33.41 -35.10 -14.71
CA THR A 261 -32.65 -33.92 -14.31
C THR A 261 -32.96 -32.80 -15.29
N ASN A 262 -33.74 -31.81 -14.84
CA ASN A 262 -34.00 -30.57 -15.59
C ASN A 262 -32.69 -29.79 -15.73
N ILE A 263 -32.00 -29.96 -16.85
CA ILE A 263 -30.86 -29.13 -17.24
C ILE A 263 -31.43 -27.83 -17.81
N ILE A 264 -31.27 -26.73 -17.07
CA ILE A 264 -31.63 -25.39 -17.52
C ILE A 264 -30.46 -24.86 -18.35
N TYR A 265 -30.69 -24.69 -19.66
CA TYR A 265 -29.73 -24.05 -20.54
C TYR A 265 -29.74 -22.54 -20.30
N ILE A 266 -28.65 -22.02 -19.74
CA ILE A 266 -28.48 -20.60 -19.48
C ILE A 266 -27.69 -20.01 -20.66
N ASP A 267 -28.33 -19.13 -21.43
CA ASP A 267 -27.67 -18.42 -22.53
C ASP A 267 -26.75 -17.32 -21.98
N VAL A 268 -25.47 -17.67 -21.83
CA VAL A 268 -24.41 -16.83 -21.26
C VAL A 268 -24.34 -15.44 -21.92
N LYS A 269 -24.72 -15.32 -23.21
CA LYS A 269 -24.74 -14.03 -23.91
C LYS A 269 -25.76 -13.06 -23.32
N THR A 270 -26.93 -13.55 -22.91
CA THR A 270 -27.98 -12.70 -22.31
C THR A 270 -27.60 -12.20 -20.92
N ILE A 271 -26.89 -13.02 -20.14
CA ILE A 271 -26.38 -12.63 -18.81
C ILE A 271 -25.28 -11.58 -18.93
N ILE A 272 -24.31 -11.78 -19.83
CA ILE A 272 -23.23 -10.81 -20.06
C ILE A 272 -23.80 -9.47 -20.52
N LEU A 273 -24.78 -9.47 -21.42
CA LEU A 273 -25.47 -8.26 -21.86
C LEU A 273 -26.17 -7.55 -20.70
N GLY A 274 -26.83 -8.30 -19.81
CA GLY A 274 -27.45 -7.76 -18.60
C GLY A 274 -26.46 -7.11 -17.63
N ILE A 275 -25.29 -7.72 -17.44
CA ILE A 275 -24.22 -7.18 -16.59
C ILE A 275 -23.67 -5.87 -17.17
N ILE A 276 -23.44 -5.81 -18.48
CA ILE A 276 -22.96 -4.59 -19.15
C ILE A 276 -23.96 -3.44 -18.99
N ILE A 277 -25.26 -3.72 -19.14
CA ILE A 277 -26.32 -2.71 -18.94
C ILE A 277 -26.36 -2.24 -17.48
N ALA A 278 -26.20 -3.15 -16.51
CA ALA A 278 -26.18 -2.80 -15.09
C ALA A 278 -24.98 -1.91 -14.73
N VAL A 279 -23.79 -2.24 -15.24
CA VAL A 279 -22.58 -1.42 -15.05
C VAL A 279 -22.76 -0.03 -15.69
N GLY A 280 -23.34 0.01 -16.90
CA GLY A 280 -23.66 1.27 -17.58
C GLY A 280 -24.62 2.16 -16.77
N LEU A 281 -25.66 1.57 -16.18
CA LEU A 281 -26.60 2.30 -15.32
C LEU A 281 -25.93 2.82 -14.04
N ILE A 282 -25.04 2.04 -13.42
CA ILE A 282 -24.29 2.47 -12.24
C ILE A 282 -23.39 3.67 -12.57
N LEU A 283 -22.68 3.63 -13.70
CA LEU A 283 -21.84 4.73 -14.16
C LEU A 283 -22.68 5.98 -14.49
N LEU A 284 -23.84 5.82 -15.12
CA LEU A 284 -24.78 6.92 -15.38
C LEU A 284 -25.25 7.58 -14.07
N ILE A 285 -25.60 6.78 -13.06
CA ILE A 285 -26.03 7.29 -11.75
C ILE A 285 -24.88 8.08 -11.08
N LEU A 286 -23.66 7.54 -11.09
CA LEU A 286 -22.49 8.25 -10.56
C LEU A 286 -22.21 9.56 -11.30
N PHE A 287 -22.38 9.57 -12.62
CA PHE A 287 -22.23 10.76 -13.46
C PHE A 287 -23.29 11.83 -13.11
N VAL A 288 -24.56 11.44 -12.94
CA VAL A 288 -25.64 12.35 -12.53
C VAL A 288 -25.39 12.90 -11.12
N ILE A 289 -24.94 12.08 -10.18
CA ILE A 289 -24.57 12.53 -8.82
C ILE A 289 -23.40 13.53 -8.89
N SER A 290 -22.42 13.29 -9.75
CA SER A 290 -21.29 14.19 -9.97
C SER A 290 -21.74 15.55 -10.51
N ILE A 291 -22.63 15.56 -11.51
CA ILE A 291 -23.21 16.79 -12.05
C ILE A 291 -24.01 17.53 -10.98
N LEU A 292 -24.90 16.86 -10.24
CA LEU A 292 -25.70 17.47 -9.18
C LEU A 292 -24.84 18.09 -8.06
N LYS A 293 -23.72 17.45 -7.70
CA LYS A 293 -22.73 18.02 -6.76
C LYS A 293 -22.00 19.23 -7.36
N SER A 294 -21.72 19.22 -8.66
CA SER A 294 -21.10 20.37 -9.35
C SER A 294 -22.08 21.54 -9.60
N TYR A 295 -23.38 21.24 -9.64
CA TYR A 295 -24.46 22.21 -9.91
C TYR A 295 -25.18 22.75 -8.67
N SER A 296 -24.66 22.48 -7.46
CA SER A 296 -25.18 23.14 -6.26
C SER A 296 -24.78 24.63 -6.26
N PHE A 297 -25.71 25.44 -6.75
CA PHE A 297 -25.89 26.88 -6.60
C PHE A 297 -24.91 27.56 -5.61
N SER A 298 -24.13 28.53 -6.11
CA SER A 298 -23.29 29.39 -5.26
C SER A 298 -24.12 30.02 -4.13
N PRO A 299 -23.77 29.88 -2.84
CA PRO A 299 -24.42 30.63 -1.79
C PRO A 299 -23.96 32.09 -1.89
N ARG A 300 -24.74 32.92 -2.59
CA ARG A 300 -24.72 34.38 -2.44
C ARG A 300 -25.05 34.71 -0.98
N GLY A 301 -24.04 34.86 -0.13
CA GLY A 301 -24.28 35.21 1.28
C GLY A 301 -23.08 35.33 2.22
N GLN A 302 -21.84 35.10 1.78
CA GLN A 302 -20.67 35.14 2.69
C GLN A 302 -19.95 36.50 2.81
N SER A 303 -20.32 37.54 2.04
CA SER A 303 -19.62 38.84 2.10
C SER A 303 -20.00 39.69 3.34
N SER A 304 -21.17 39.49 3.94
CA SER A 304 -21.65 40.32 5.07
C SER A 304 -20.96 39.97 6.41
N ARG A 305 -20.58 38.70 6.61
CA ARG A 305 -19.87 38.23 7.81
C ARG A 305 -18.42 38.70 7.85
N ARG A 306 -17.71 38.66 6.71
CA ARG A 306 -16.34 39.19 6.58
C ARG A 306 -16.28 40.71 6.76
N LEU A 307 -17.29 41.45 6.29
CA LEU A 307 -17.36 42.91 6.50
C LEU A 307 -17.61 43.29 7.98
N ARG A 308 -18.41 42.49 8.71
CA ARG A 308 -18.64 42.69 10.15
C ARG A 308 -17.41 42.37 10.99
N SER A 309 -16.60 41.37 10.62
CA SER A 309 -15.32 41.07 11.29
C SER A 309 -14.34 42.23 11.15
N ARG A 310 -14.12 42.72 9.92
CA ARG A 310 -13.22 43.84 9.65
C ARG A 310 -13.64 45.13 10.37
N ARG A 311 -14.94 45.40 10.51
CA ARG A 311 -15.44 46.54 11.30
C ARG A 311 -15.21 46.38 12.81
N ARG A 312 -15.23 45.15 13.34
CA ARG A 312 -14.94 44.87 14.76
C ARG A 312 -13.45 45.00 15.04
N GLU A 313 -12.59 44.45 14.18
CA GLU A 313 -11.13 44.57 14.24
C GLU A 313 -10.69 46.04 14.14
N ALA A 314 -11.22 46.81 13.18
CA ALA A 314 -10.91 48.24 13.06
C ALA A 314 -11.33 49.07 14.29
N ARG A 315 -12.42 48.68 14.98
CA ARG A 315 -12.85 49.33 16.22
C ARG A 315 -11.97 48.93 17.41
N ALA A 316 -11.51 47.68 17.47
CA ALA A 316 -10.57 47.21 18.49
C ALA A 316 -9.21 47.92 18.36
N ALA A 317 -8.65 47.98 17.14
CA ALA A 317 -7.40 48.68 16.85
C ALA A 317 -7.47 50.18 17.22
N ARG A 318 -8.59 50.87 16.93
CA ARG A 318 -8.78 52.28 17.35
C ARG A 318 -8.86 52.46 18.87
N ARG A 319 -9.36 51.47 19.61
CA ARG A 319 -9.40 51.52 21.09
C ARG A 319 -8.01 51.32 21.69
N GLU A 320 -7.22 50.41 21.12
CA GLU A 320 -5.83 50.19 21.54
C GLU A 320 -4.95 51.40 21.25
N ALA A 321 -5.06 51.98 20.05
CA ALA A 321 -4.34 53.22 19.70
C ALA A 321 -4.66 54.40 20.65
N ARG A 322 -5.91 54.50 21.13
CA ARG A 322 -6.29 55.51 22.13
C ARG A 322 -5.74 55.20 23.52
N ARG A 323 -5.61 53.92 23.89
CA ARG A 323 -5.01 53.50 25.17
C ARG A 323 -3.51 53.76 25.19
N SER A 324 -2.80 53.42 24.10
CA SER A 324 -1.37 53.69 23.96
C SER A 324 -1.06 55.19 23.94
N ALA A 325 -1.86 56.00 23.23
CA ALA A 325 -1.70 57.46 23.25
C ALA A 325 -1.92 58.07 24.66
N ARG A 326 -2.90 57.58 25.43
CA ARG A 326 -3.14 58.01 26.82
C ARG A 326 -2.01 57.60 27.76
N TRP A 327 -1.43 56.42 27.55
CA TRP A 327 -0.26 55.97 28.30
C TRP A 327 0.96 56.85 28.02
N TYR A 328 1.20 57.15 26.74
CA TYR A 328 2.31 58.03 26.30
C TYR A 328 2.18 59.45 26.88
N GLN A 329 0.97 60.03 26.86
CA GLN A 329 0.70 61.33 27.47
C GLN A 329 0.89 61.33 29.00
N ARG A 330 0.55 60.23 29.70
CA ARG A 330 0.76 60.10 31.15
C ARG A 330 2.23 59.94 31.51
N ALA A 331 2.99 59.19 30.71
CA ALA A 331 4.44 59.03 30.89
C ALA A 331 5.15 60.39 30.74
N ASN A 332 4.79 61.17 29.72
CA ASN A 332 5.41 62.47 29.46
C ASN A 332 5.04 63.55 30.50
N LYS A 333 3.87 63.43 31.15
CA LYS A 333 3.46 64.34 32.25
C LYS A 333 4.18 64.04 33.58
N LYS A 334 4.63 62.80 33.80
CA LYS A 334 5.43 62.40 34.97
C LYS A 334 6.92 62.77 34.86
N GLY A 335 7.46 62.84 33.64
CA GLY A 335 8.85 63.26 33.41
C GLY A 335 9.10 64.77 33.56
N ARG A 336 8.03 65.58 33.63
CA ARG A 336 8.10 67.05 33.64
C ARG A 336 7.87 67.68 35.03
N ARG A 337 7.91 66.87 36.08
CA ARG A 337 7.73 67.24 37.50
C ARG A 337 8.92 66.80 38.39
N ARG A 338 10.10 66.66 37.81
CA ARG A 338 11.36 66.57 38.56
C ARG A 338 12.19 67.81 38.29
#